data_AF-A0A2U3E5U0-F1
#
_entry.id   AF-A0A2U3E5U0-F1
#
_cell.length_a   1.000
_cell.length_b   1.000
_cell.length_c   1.000
_cell.angle_alpha   90.00
_cell.angle_beta   90.00
_cell.angle_gamma   90.00
#
_symmetry.space_group_name_H-M   'P 1'
#
loop_
_entity.id
_entity.type
_entity.pdbx_description
1 polymer ?
#
loop_
_entity_poly.entity_id
_entity_poly.type
_entity_poly.pdbx_seq_one_letter_code
_entity_poly.pdbx_strand_id
1 'polypeptide(L)' 'MARATVLVTGATGLLGRAVADQFRMRGWNAKGLGYSRADGVDVLKVDLNDEAALAKALDDVKSVPPLAPT' A
#
# COMPACT_ATOMS: atom_id res chain seq x y z
N MET A 1 0.20 -9.86 15.45
CA MET A 1 -0.60 -8.63 15.25
C MET A 1 0.23 -7.69 14.40
N ALA A 2 -0.21 -7.29 13.19
CA ALA A 2 0.51 -6.22 12.51
C ALA A 2 0.29 -4.92 13.30
N ARG A 3 1.37 -4.17 13.53
CA ARG A 3 1.35 -3.00 14.42
C ARG A 3 0.41 -1.90 13.95
N ALA A 4 0.29 -1.72 12.64
CA ALA A 4 -0.60 -0.80 11.94
C ALA A 4 -0.58 -1.08 10.43
N THR A 5 -1.49 -0.45 9.69
CA THR A 5 -1.49 -0.42 8.22
C THR A 5 -0.80 0.87 7.75
N VAL A 6 0.03 0.78 6.71
CA VAL A 6 0.66 1.93 6.06
C VAL A 6 0.38 1.89 4.56
N LEU A 7 0.13 3.05 3.97
CA LEU A 7 -0.03 3.23 2.53
C LEU A 7 1.11 4.09 2.00
N VAL A 8 1.87 3.57 1.04
CA VAL A 8 3.01 4.26 0.44
C VAL A 8 2.68 4.70 -0.99
N THR A 9 2.73 5.99 -1.28
CA THR A 9 2.60 6.51 -2.65
C THR A 9 3.91 6.30 -3.42
N GLY A 10 3.82 6.06 -4.73
CA GLY A 10 5.01 5.78 -5.54
C GLY A 10 5.74 4.51 -5.11
N ALA A 11 5.02 3.51 -4.62
CA ALA A 11 5.57 2.28 -4.02
C ALA A 11 6.41 1.43 -4.99
N THR A 12 6.33 1.70 -6.30
CA THR A 12 7.16 1.05 -7.32
C THR A 12 8.38 1.88 -7.74
N GLY A 13 8.55 3.08 -7.19
CA GLY A 13 9.74 3.90 -7.33
C GLY A 13 10.88 3.43 -6.42
N LEU A 14 12.06 4.02 -6.61
CA LEU A 14 13.28 3.65 -5.90
C LEU A 14 13.12 3.78 -4.37
N LEU A 15 12.68 4.96 -3.90
CA LEU A 15 12.45 5.22 -2.48
C LEU A 15 11.20 4.52 -1.95
N GLY A 16 10.08 4.63 -2.66
CA GLY A 16 8.80 4.08 -2.21
C GLY A 16 8.86 2.56 -1.99
N ARG A 17 9.59 1.83 -2.84
CA ARG A 17 9.78 0.40 -2.67
C ARG A 17 10.57 0.07 -1.40
N ALA A 18 11.71 0.72 -1.20
CA ALA A 18 12.52 0.51 0.01
C ALA A 18 11.73 0.82 1.28
N VAL A 19 10.92 1.90 1.28
CA VAL A 19 10.06 2.26 2.42
C VAL A 19 9.01 1.17 2.70
N ALA A 20 8.29 0.71 1.67
CA ALA A 20 7.29 -0.34 1.82
C ALA A 20 7.90 -1.64 2.36
N ASP A 21 9.06 -2.04 1.84
CA ASP A 21 9.78 -3.25 2.28
C ASP A 21 10.21 -3.14 3.76
N GLN A 22 10.73 -1.98 4.20
CA GLN A 22 11.08 -1.77 5.61
C GLN A 22 9.88 -1.87 6.55
N PHE A 23 8.70 -1.40 6.13
CA PHE A 23 7.48 -1.55 6.95
C PHE A 23 7.05 -3.02 7.05
N ARG A 24 7.08 -3.79 5.94
CA ARG A 24 6.78 -5.23 5.98
C ARG A 24 7.75 -5.98 6.89
N MET A 25 9.04 -5.69 6.79
CA MET A 25 10.08 -6.28 7.65
C MET A 25 9.84 -5.99 9.14
N ARG A 26 9.19 -4.87 9.48
CA ARG A 26 8.82 -4.50 10.85
C ARG A 26 7.44 -5.02 11.28
N GLY A 27 6.82 -5.89 10.48
CA GLY A 27 5.52 -6.49 10.78
C GLY A 27 4.35 -5.52 10.63
N TRP A 28 4.43 -4.56 9.72
CA TRP A 28 3.28 -3.70 9.36
C TRP A 28 2.57 -4.27 8.13
N ASN A 29 1.27 -4.00 8.02
CA ASN A 29 0.53 -4.25 6.78
C ASN A 29 0.81 -3.11 5.79
N ALA A 30 1.86 -3.27 4.96
CA ALA A 30 2.27 -2.25 4.01
C ALA A 30 1.61 -2.44 2.64
N LYS A 31 0.75 -1.48 2.28
CA LYS A 31 0.15 -1.35 0.95
C LYS A 31 0.80 -0.20 0.18
N GLY A 32 0.74 -0.25 -1.14
CA GLY A 32 1.34 0.72 -2.03
C GLY A 32 0.38 1.23 -3.09
N LEU A 33 0.65 2.43 -3.62
CA LEU A 33 0.02 2.96 -4.83
C LEU A 33 1.06 3.09 -5.94
N GLY A 34 0.69 2.72 -7.17
CA GLY A 34 1.51 2.90 -8.36
C GLY A 34 0.67 3.28 -9.58
N TYR A 35 1.14 4.22 -10.39
CA TYR A 35 0.39 4.66 -11.57
C TYR A 35 0.40 3.62 -12.70
N SER A 36 1.58 3.17 -13.11
CA SER A 36 1.73 2.23 -14.24
C SER A 36 2.15 0.83 -13.79
N ARG A 37 2.93 0.75 -12.70
CA ARG A 37 3.46 -0.51 -12.14
C ARG A 37 2.71 -0.79 -10.85
N ALA A 38 1.95 -1.88 -10.84
CA ALA A 38 1.12 -2.35 -9.74
C ALA A 38 0.89 -3.86 -9.91
N ASP A 39 0.85 -4.60 -8.81
CA ASP A 39 0.60 -6.06 -8.80
C ASP A 39 -0.87 -6.42 -8.51
N GLY A 40 -1.67 -5.43 -8.09
CA GLY A 40 -3.09 -5.61 -7.75
C GLY A 40 -3.36 -6.26 -6.40
N VAL A 41 -2.31 -6.63 -5.64
CA VAL A 41 -2.43 -7.30 -4.34
C VAL A 41 -1.87 -6.43 -3.21
N ASP A 42 -0.61 -6.04 -3.32
CA ASP A 42 0.08 -5.19 -2.35
C ASP A 42 0.30 -3.78 -2.88
N VAL A 43 0.30 -3.61 -4.20
CA VAL A 43 0.35 -2.31 -4.87
C VAL A 43 -0.87 -2.15 -5.74
N LEU A 44 -1.72 -1.17 -5.39
CA LEU A 44 -2.92 -0.81 -6.15
C LEU A 44 -2.56 0.15 -7.28
N LYS A 45 -3.19 -0.05 -8.44
CA LYS A 45 -3.06 0.87 -9.57
C LYS A 45 -3.96 2.09 -9.35
N VAL A 46 -3.38 3.26 -9.17
CA VAL A 46 -4.11 4.51 -8.92
C VAL A 46 -3.41 5.68 -9.63
N ASP A 47 -4.19 6.48 -10.35
CA ASP A 47 -3.78 7.84 -10.70
C ASP A 47 -4.07 8.75 -9.52
N LEU A 48 -3.03 9.40 -8.98
CA LEU A 48 -3.18 10.27 -7.82
C LEU A 48 -3.91 11.58 -8.16
N ASN A 49 -4.08 11.91 -9.45
CA ASN A 49 -4.87 13.06 -9.89
C ASN A 49 -6.36 12.74 -10.02
N ASP A 50 -6.76 11.47 -9.88
CA ASP A 50 -8.16 11.05 -9.84
C ASP A 50 -8.60 10.92 -8.38
N GLU A 51 -9.30 11.95 -7.88
CA GLU A 51 -9.75 12.00 -6.49
C GLU A 51 -10.69 10.85 -6.12
N ALA A 52 -11.55 10.42 -7.05
CA ALA A 52 -12.50 9.34 -6.80
C ALA A 52 -11.77 7.98 -6.70
N ALA A 53 -10.80 7.75 -7.59
CA ALA A 53 -9.95 6.57 -7.52
C ALA A 53 -9.11 6.53 -6.23
N LEU A 54 -8.57 7.69 -5.82
CA LEU A 54 -7.79 7.80 -4.58
C LEU A 54 -8.65 7.55 -3.34
N ALA A 55 -9.86 8.13 -3.28
CA ALA A 55 -10.80 7.90 -2.18
C ALA A 55 -11.15 6.42 -2.03
N LYS A 56 -11.47 5.75 -3.15
CA LYS A 56 -11.71 4.31 -3.16
C LYS A 56 -10.51 3.51 -2.66
N ALA A 57 -9.31 3.83 -3.13
CA ALA A 57 -8.10 3.13 -2.70
C ALA A 57 -7.81 3.29 -1.20
N LEU A 58 -8.10 4.46 -0.63
CA LEU A 58 -8.00 4.69 0.81
C LEU A 58 -9.00 3.83 1.59
N ASP A 59 -10.23 3.71 1.11
CA ASP A 59 -11.25 2.90 1.77
C ASP A 59 -10.98 1.39 1.66
N ASP A 60 -10.48 0.94 0.51
CA ASP A 60 -10.02 -0.44 0.32
C ASP A 60 -8.90 -0.79 1.33
N VAL A 61 -7.94 0.10 1.54
CA VAL A 61 -6.81 -0.12 2.48
C VAL A 61 -7.26 -0.09 3.95
N LYS A 62 -8.19 0.79 4.33
CA LYS A 62 -8.73 0.84 5.71
C LYS A 62 -9.51 -0.43 6.06
N SER A 63 -10.19 -1.01 5.08
CA SER A 63 -11.06 -2.18 5.25
C SER A 63 -10.30 -3.49 5.40
N VAL A 64 -8.99 -3.52 5.13
CA VAL A 64 -8.16 -4.73 5.25
C VAL A 64 -7.62 -4.87 6.67
N PRO A 65 -8.08 -5.86 7.46
CA PRO A 65 -7.50 -6.14 8.76
C PRO A 65 -6.05 -6.64 8.61
N PRO A 66 -5.16 -6.33 9.57
CA PRO A 66 -3.78 -6.78 9.52
C PRO A 66 -3.72 -8.32 9.51
N LEU A 67 -3.11 -8.91 8.48
CA LEU A 67 -2.99 -10.37 8.33
C LEU A 67 -2.30 -10.99 9.57
N ALA A 68 -2.84 -12.13 10.03
CA ALA A 68 -2.28 -12.88 11.15
C ALA A 68 -0.92 -13.49 10.75
N PRO A 69 0.07 -13.53 11.66
CA PRO A 69 1.35 -14.15 11.37
C PRO A 69 1.16 -15.67 11.17
N THR A 70 1.74 -16.21 10.10
CA THR A 70 2.01 -17.65 9.93
C THR A 70 3.21 -18.07 10.77
#